data_AF-A0A8C9I455-F1
#
_entry.id   AF-A0A8C9I455-F1
#
_cell.length_a   1.000
_cell.length_b   1.000
_cell.length_c   1.000
_cell.angle_alpha   90.00
_cell.angle_beta   90.00
_cell.angle_gamma   90.00
#
_symmetry.space_group_name_H-M   'P 1'
#
loop_
_entity.id
_entity.type
_entity.pdbx_description
1 polymer ?
#
loop_
_entity_poly.entity_id
_entity_poly.type
_entity_poly.pdbx_seq_one_letter_code
_entity_poly.pdbx_strand_id
1 'polypeptide(L)'
;MAALLLRHVGCHYLRAHFGPQLCIRNAVPLGATCRGLFGMSALLLPGNSESYVELVKSLCLGPALIHTAKFALVFPLTYHTWNGIRHLMWDLGKGLKIPHVHQSGAVVLVLTVMSSMGLAAM
;
A
#
# COMPACT_ATOMS: atom_id res chain seq x y z
N MET A 1 23.21 28.13 -4.87
CA MET A 1 22.88 27.80 -3.46
C MET A 1 21.50 27.14 -3.31
N ALA A 2 20.43 27.68 -3.91
CA ALA A 2 19.08 27.10 -3.83
C ALA A 2 18.94 25.67 -4.42
N ALA A 3 19.60 25.37 -5.55
CA ALA A 3 19.54 24.04 -6.17
C ALA A 3 20.16 22.92 -5.31
N LEU A 4 21.23 23.23 -4.55
CA LEU A 4 21.84 22.27 -3.62
C LEU A 4 20.92 21.99 -2.42
N LEU A 5 20.24 23.02 -1.91
CA LEU A 5 19.26 22.87 -0.83
C LEU A 5 18.03 22.08 -1.28
N LEU A 6 17.49 22.34 -2.48
CA LEU A 6 16.41 21.56 -3.07
C LEU A 6 16.79 20.09 -3.28
N ARG A 7 18.03 19.82 -3.69
CA ARG A 7 18.54 18.46 -3.88
C ARG A 7 18.75 17.75 -2.54
N HIS A 8 19.23 18.46 -1.52
CA HIS A 8 19.46 17.91 -0.17
C HIS A 8 18.14 17.66 0.58
N VAL A 9 17.21 18.62 0.53
CA VAL A 9 15.85 18.50 1.09
C VAL A 9 15.06 17.45 0.33
N GLY A 10 15.15 17.41 -1.00
CA GLY A 10 14.52 16.37 -1.82
C GLY A 10 15.02 14.97 -1.48
N CYS A 11 16.34 14.79 -1.31
CA CYS A 11 16.92 13.51 -0.88
C CYS A 11 16.48 13.10 0.54
N HIS A 12 16.40 14.06 1.48
CA HIS A 12 15.91 13.79 2.83
C HIS A 12 14.41 13.49 2.87
N TYR A 13 13.62 14.20 2.08
CA TYR A 13 12.17 14.01 1.96
C TYR A 13 11.85 12.67 1.32
N LEU A 14 12.49 12.31 0.20
CA LEU A 14 12.37 10.98 -0.41
C LEU A 14 12.84 9.88 0.55
N ARG A 15 13.92 10.10 1.31
CA ARG A 15 14.42 9.13 2.29
C ARG A 15 13.50 8.94 3.50
N ALA A 16 12.78 9.99 3.91
CA ALA A 16 11.82 9.95 5.01
C ALA A 16 10.45 9.41 4.58
N HIS A 17 10.00 9.71 3.36
CA HIS A 17 8.70 9.28 2.83
C HIS A 17 8.71 7.90 2.18
N PHE A 18 9.84 7.45 1.60
CA PHE A 18 9.96 6.11 1.00
C PHE A 18 10.75 5.13 1.89
N GLY A 19 10.86 5.45 3.17
CA GLY A 19 11.41 4.56 4.18
C GLY A 19 10.35 3.57 4.73
N PRO A 20 10.79 2.56 5.50
CA PRO A 20 9.88 1.63 6.20
C PRO A 20 8.84 2.34 7.10
N GLN A 21 9.10 3.60 7.46
CA GLN A 21 8.20 4.46 8.23
C GLN A 21 6.85 4.67 7.52
N LEU A 22 6.80 4.74 6.19
CA LEU A 22 5.53 4.89 5.45
C LEU A 22 4.62 3.67 5.63
N CYS A 23 5.22 2.48 5.66
CA CYS A 23 4.49 1.23 5.83
C CYS A 23 3.90 1.14 7.24
N ILE A 24 4.73 1.41 8.26
CA ILE A 24 4.35 1.33 9.67
C ILE A 24 3.36 2.44 10.06
N ARG A 25 3.52 3.66 9.53
CA ARG A 25 2.67 4.80 9.91
C ARG A 25 1.34 4.86 9.15
N ASN A 26 1.29 4.37 7.91
CA ASN A 26 0.10 4.56 7.06
C ASN A 26 -0.51 3.23 6.63
N ALA A 27 0.24 2.36 5.98
CA ALA A 27 -0.32 1.13 5.39
C ALA A 27 -0.82 0.14 6.45
N VAL A 28 -0.07 -0.05 7.54
CA VAL A 28 -0.46 -0.96 8.64
C VAL A 28 -1.71 -0.48 9.38
N PRO A 29 -1.78 0.79 9.87
CA PRO A 29 -2.98 1.27 10.54
C PRO A 29 -4.20 1.27 9.63
N LEU A 30 -4.04 1.73 8.38
CA LEU A 30 -5.14 1.74 7.40
C LEU A 30 -5.68 0.32 7.17
N GLY A 31 -4.81 -0.65 6.92
CA GLY A 31 -5.21 -2.04 6.73
C GLY A 31 -5.88 -2.64 7.98
N ALA A 32 -5.39 -2.33 9.18
CA ALA A 32 -5.99 -2.79 10.43
C ALA A 32 -7.38 -2.20 10.64
N THR A 33 -7.55 -0.89 10.42
CA THR A 33 -8.85 -0.22 10.51
C THR A 33 -9.83 -0.78 9.49
N CYS A 34 -9.43 -0.97 8.22
CA CYS A 34 -10.30 -1.56 7.20
C CYS A 34 -10.76 -2.98 7.56
N ARG A 35 -9.86 -3.83 8.07
CA ARG A 35 -10.24 -5.19 8.54
C ARG A 35 -11.19 -5.14 9.72
N GLY A 36 -10.92 -4.27 10.69
CA GLY A 36 -11.78 -4.08 11.85
C GLY A 36 -13.18 -3.63 11.46
N LEU A 37 -13.27 -2.63 10.57
CA LEU A 37 -14.53 -2.16 10.03
C LEU A 37 -15.28 -3.25 9.26
N PHE A 38 -14.60 -4.03 8.40
CA PHE A 38 -15.22 -5.15 7.71
C PHE A 38 -15.79 -6.20 8.67
N GLY A 39 -15.03 -6.56 9.72
CA GLY A 39 -15.50 -7.48 10.76
C GLY A 39 -16.68 -6.94 11.56
N MET A 40 -16.65 -5.67 11.95
CA MET A 40 -17.77 -5.02 12.65
C MET A 40 -19.01 -4.91 11.75
N SER A 41 -18.83 -4.56 10.48
CA SER A 41 -19.91 -4.52 9.48
C SER A 41 -20.58 -5.88 9.33
N ALA A 42 -19.80 -6.96 9.30
CA ALA A 42 -20.34 -8.33 9.21
C ALA A 42 -21.18 -8.74 10.45
N LEU A 43 -20.92 -8.14 11.61
CA LEU A 43 -21.66 -8.41 12.85
C LEU A 43 -22.88 -7.50 13.04
N LEU A 44 -22.77 -6.23 12.61
CA LEU A 44 -23.75 -5.19 12.93
C LEU A 44 -24.75 -4.92 11.80
N LEU A 45 -24.37 -5.12 10.53
CA LEU A 45 -25.24 -4.82 9.40
C LEU A 45 -26.09 -6.03 9.01
N PRO A 46 -27.41 -5.84 8.80
CA PRO A 46 -28.28 -6.90 8.32
C PRO A 46 -28.12 -7.08 6.81
N GLY A 47 -27.78 -8.29 6.37
CA GLY A 47 -27.63 -8.64 4.96
C GLY A 47 -26.51 -9.65 4.74
N ASN A 48 -26.51 -10.30 3.58
CA ASN A 48 -25.40 -11.14 3.13
C ASN A 48 -24.47 -10.35 2.19
N SER A 49 -23.27 -10.88 1.93
CA SER A 49 -22.31 -10.28 1.00
C SER A 49 -22.90 -9.99 -0.38
N GLU A 50 -23.71 -10.92 -0.88
CA GLU A 50 -24.30 -10.83 -2.22
C GLU A 50 -25.23 -9.62 -2.37
N SER A 51 -26.07 -9.35 -1.37
CA SER A 51 -26.97 -8.19 -1.35
C SER A 51 -26.21 -6.86 -1.46
N TYR A 52 -25.08 -6.73 -0.75
CA TYR A 52 -24.25 -5.52 -0.83
C TYR A 52 -23.51 -5.40 -2.16
N VAL A 53 -23.08 -6.53 -2.74
CA VAL A 53 -22.46 -6.53 -4.07
C VAL A 53 -23.47 -6.09 -5.14
N GLU A 54 -24.70 -6.60 -5.09
CA GLU A 54 -25.77 -6.18 -6.00
C GLU A 54 -26.15 -4.71 -5.81
N LEU A 55 -26.19 -4.22 -4.57
CA LEU A 55 -26.37 -2.80 -4.29
C LEU A 55 -25.28 -1.95 -4.97
N VAL A 56 -24.00 -2.32 -4.82
CA VAL A 56 -22.88 -1.59 -5.45
C VAL A 56 -22.96 -1.65 -6.97
N LYS A 57 -23.37 -2.79 -7.55
CA LYS A 57 -23.58 -2.91 -9.00
C LYS A 57 -24.72 -2.00 -9.49
N SER A 58 -25.80 -1.89 -8.72
CA SER A 58 -26.97 -1.05 -9.06
C SER A 58 -26.67 0.45 -9.10
N LEU A 59 -25.57 0.90 -8.46
CA LEU A 59 -25.11 2.28 -8.51
C LEU A 59 -24.52 2.67 -9.87
N CYS A 60 -24.38 1.74 -10.81
CA CYS A 60 -23.90 1.97 -12.18
C CYS A 60 -22.57 2.76 -12.22
N LEU A 61 -21.64 2.42 -11.33
CA LEU A 61 -20.34 3.08 -11.23
C LEU A 61 -19.51 2.85 -12.50
N GLY A 62 -18.90 3.92 -13.01
CA GLY A 62 -18.06 3.84 -14.21
C GLY A 62 -16.85 2.91 -14.01
N PRO A 63 -16.37 2.22 -15.07
CA PRO A 63 -15.24 1.28 -14.97
C PRO A 63 -13.97 1.90 -14.37
N ALA A 64 -13.70 3.17 -14.68
CA ALA A 64 -12.55 3.90 -14.14
C ALA A 64 -12.63 4.10 -12.61
N LEU A 65 -13.84 4.34 -12.08
CA LEU A 65 -14.04 4.51 -10.64
C LEU A 65 -13.87 3.18 -9.91
N ILE A 66 -14.43 2.09 -10.46
CA ILE A 66 -14.27 0.74 -9.90
C ILE A 66 -12.79 0.34 -9.90
N HIS A 67 -12.08 0.57 -11.00
CA HIS A 67 -10.65 0.26 -11.09
C HIS A 67 -9.83 1.09 -10.10
N THR A 68 -10.12 2.39 -9.96
CA THR A 68 -9.45 3.25 -8.98
C THR A 68 -9.71 2.77 -7.55
N ALA A 69 -10.94 2.37 -7.23
CA ALA A 69 -11.28 1.84 -5.91
C ALA A 69 -10.56 0.52 -5.62
N LYS A 70 -10.54 -0.42 -6.58
CA LYS A 70 -9.75 -1.67 -6.49
C LYS A 70 -8.27 -1.37 -6.25
N PHE A 71 -7.69 -0.45 -7.05
CA PHE A 71 -6.29 -0.05 -6.92
C PHE A 71 -6.00 0.55 -5.53
N ALA A 72 -6.85 1.46 -5.04
CA ALA A 72 -6.68 2.11 -3.75
C ALA A 72 -6.74 1.10 -2.58
N LEU A 73 -7.53 0.04 -2.69
CA LEU A 73 -7.59 -1.03 -1.69
C LEU A 73 -6.36 -1.95 -1.75
N VAL A 74 -5.92 -2.34 -2.94
CA VAL A 74 -4.83 -3.32 -3.10
C VAL A 74 -3.44 -2.71 -2.93
N PHE A 75 -3.26 -1.42 -3.23
CA PHE A 75 -1.98 -0.73 -3.13
C PHE A 75 -1.33 -0.76 -1.73
N PRO A 76 -2.02 -0.38 -0.63
CA PRO A 76 -1.41 -0.47 0.69
C PRO A 76 -1.14 -1.92 1.12
N LEU A 77 -1.93 -2.89 0.63
CA LEU A 77 -1.75 -4.31 0.90
C LEU A 77 -0.47 -4.84 0.25
N THR A 78 -0.30 -4.64 -1.06
CA THR A 78 0.89 -5.10 -1.79
C THR A 78 2.15 -4.40 -1.28
N TYR A 79 2.06 -3.10 -0.96
CA TYR A 79 3.16 -2.35 -0.35
C TYR A 79 3.59 -2.96 0.99
N HIS A 80 2.63 -3.28 1.86
CA HIS A 80 2.91 -3.91 3.13
C HIS A 80 3.53 -5.30 2.96
N THR A 81 3.03 -6.11 2.02
CA THR A 81 3.56 -7.44 1.73
C THR A 81 5.02 -7.40 1.25
N TRP A 82 5.33 -6.57 0.24
CA TRP A 82 6.69 -6.46 -0.29
C TRP A 82 7.66 -5.86 0.74
N ASN A 83 7.23 -4.84 1.48
CA ASN A 83 8.04 -4.28 2.55
C ASN A 83 8.20 -5.28 3.71
N GLY A 84 7.20 -6.11 4.00
CA GLY A 84 7.28 -7.20 4.97
C GLY A 84 8.35 -8.22 4.61
N ILE A 85 8.42 -8.65 3.34
CA ILE A 85 9.50 -9.53 2.84
C ILE A 85 10.87 -8.88 3.06
N ARG A 86 11.01 -7.58 2.76
CA ARG A 86 12.25 -6.82 3.00
C ARG A 86 12.61 -6.79 4.50
N HIS A 87 11.65 -6.62 5.39
CA HIS A 87 11.87 -6.69 6.84
C HIS A 87 12.32 -8.08 7.28
N LEU A 88 11.69 -9.15 6.79
CA LEU A 88 12.12 -10.53 7.08
C LEU A 88 13.56 -10.79 6.60
N MET A 89 13.98 -10.20 5.47
CA MET A 89 15.38 -10.28 5.04
C MET A 89 16.34 -9.54 5.99
N TRP A 90 15.90 -8.42 6.58
CA TRP A 90 16.66 -7.71 7.61
C TRP A 90 16.77 -8.52 8.90
N ASP A 91 15.71 -9.24 9.29
CA ASP A 91 15.73 -10.14 10.46
C ASP A 91 16.72 -11.30 10.26
N LEU A 92 16.94 -11.73 9.01
CA LEU A 92 17.99 -12.69 8.63
C LEU A 92 19.39 -12.06 8.50
N GLY A 93 19.56 -10.77 8.80
CA GLY A 93 20.83 -10.06 8.70
C GLY A 93 21.25 -9.69 7.26
N LYS A 94 20.38 -9.83 6.26
CA LYS A 94 20.69 -9.56 4.84
C LYS A 94 20.33 -8.13 4.46
N GLY A 95 21.10 -7.51 3.57
CA GLY A 95 20.73 -6.22 2.97
C GLY A 95 20.81 -5.00 3.91
N LEU A 96 21.55 -5.09 5.01
CA LEU A 96 21.69 -4.04 6.03
C LEU A 96 22.66 -2.90 5.66
N LYS A 97 23.47 -3.08 4.59
CA LYS A 97 24.33 -2.00 4.08
C LYS A 97 23.45 -0.88 3.53
N ILE A 98 23.76 0.38 3.86
CA ILE A 98 23.03 1.59 3.39
C ILE A 98 22.67 1.57 1.89
N PRO A 99 23.58 1.25 0.95
CA PRO A 99 23.21 1.17 -0.47
C PRO A 99 22.15 0.09 -0.74
N HIS A 100 22.25 -1.10 -0.11
CA HIS A 100 21.26 -2.16 -0.26
C HIS A 100 19.91 -1.79 0.35
N VAL A 101 19.88 -1.02 1.44
CA VAL A 101 18.65 -0.50 2.04
C VAL A 101 17.91 0.40 1.05
N HIS A 102 18.62 1.26 0.31
CA HIS A 102 18.01 2.12 -0.71
C HIS A 102 17.55 1.34 -1.94
N GLN A 103 18.40 0.44 -2.44
CA GLN A 103 18.06 -0.40 -3.59
C GLN A 103 16.84 -1.27 -3.31
N SER A 104 16.81 -1.96 -2.17
CA SER A 104 15.64 -2.76 -1.75
C SER A 104 14.38 -1.93 -1.56
N GLY A 105 14.49 -0.67 -1.11
CA GLY A 105 13.36 0.25 -1.03
C GLY A 105 12.77 0.59 -2.40
N ALA A 106 13.62 0.90 -3.39
CA ALA A 106 13.17 1.15 -4.76
C ALA A 106 12.52 -0.09 -5.39
N VAL A 107 13.10 -1.28 -5.17
CA VAL A 107 12.53 -2.56 -5.64
C VAL A 107 11.14 -2.79 -5.06
N VAL A 108 10.94 -2.56 -3.75
CA VAL A 108 9.61 -2.67 -3.11
C VAL A 108 8.58 -1.77 -3.77
N LEU A 109 8.92 -0.52 -4.10
CA LEU A 109 7.99 0.41 -4.74
C LEU A 109 7.60 -0.03 -6.14
N VAL A 110 8.57 -0.47 -6.95
CA VAL A 110 8.31 -0.95 -8.31
C VAL A 110 7.39 -2.18 -8.26
N LEU A 111 7.72 -3.16 -7.41
CA LEU A 111 6.91 -4.37 -7.23
C LEU A 111 5.49 -4.04 -6.74
N THR A 112 5.36 -3.08 -5.83
CA THR A 112 4.07 -2.60 -5.31
C THR A 112 3.20 -2.06 -6.45
N VAL A 113 3.73 -1.13 -7.26
CA VAL A 113 2.95 -0.53 -8.36
C VAL A 113 2.55 -1.60 -9.37
N MET A 114 3.48 -2.44 -9.82
CA MET A 114 3.21 -3.48 -10.80
C MET A 114 2.17 -4.50 -10.33
N SER A 115 2.34 -5.02 -9.10
CA SER A 115 1.39 -5.99 -8.54
C SER A 115 0.01 -5.37 -8.27
N SER A 116 -0.05 -4.12 -7.83
CA SER A 116 -1.32 -3.42 -7.59
C SER A 116 -2.09 -3.15 -8.88
N MET A 117 -1.39 -2.74 -9.95
CA MET A 117 -2.01 -2.55 -11.26
C MET A 117 -2.52 -3.88 -11.81
N GLY A 118 -1.74 -4.96 -11.71
CA GLY A 118 -2.16 -6.29 -12.14
C GLY A 118 -3.41 -6.76 -11.40
N LEU A 119 -3.44 -6.65 -10.07
CA LEU A 119 -4.57 -7.07 -9.26
C LEU A 119 -5.81 -6.18 -9.43
N ALA A 120 -5.65 -4.88 -9.69
CA ALA A 120 -6.77 -3.98 -9.93
C ALA A 120 -7.44 -4.22 -11.29
N ALA A 121 -6.69 -4.75 -12.26
CA ALA A 121 -7.16 -5.04 -13.62
C ALA A 121 -7.85 -6.41 -13.76
N MET A 122 -7.69 -7.31 -12.78
CA MET A 122 -8.42 -8.59 -12.68
C MET A 122 -9.84 -8.38 -12.14
#